data_AF-A0A2P6M5P4-F1
#
_entry.id   AF-A0A2P6M5P4-F1
#
_cell.length_a   1.000
_cell.length_b   1.000
_cell.length_c   1.000
_cell.angle_alpha   90.00
_cell.angle_beta   90.00
_cell.angle_gamma   90.00
#
_symmetry.space_group_name_H-M   'P 1'
#
loop_
_entity.id
_entity.type
_entity.pdbx_description
1 polymer ?
#
loop_
_entity_poly.entity_id
_entity_poly.type
_entity_poly.pdbx_seq_one_letter_code
_entity_poly.pdbx_strand_id
1 'polypeptide(L)'
;MVRFEAQYPTGLPGNPPNLDVVIELSGGDVVGIESKFTEWLTPKKGSAPVFKEKYFPAGEGVWSRAGLQQCQKLAGSMQSKDVQFTHLDASQLLKHSLGLAVNLGRAFRLFYIYMDCEGPEGTLHRSEISSFADAVGSEIGFMAMSYQELFSALNAKEAGSADYRNYLRARYLQAAS
;
A
#
# COMPACT_ATOMS: atom_id res chain seq x y z
N MET A 1 3.26 -18.24 -7.23
CA MET A 1 3.17 -18.69 -5.82
C MET A 1 2.45 -17.62 -5.01
N VAL A 2 1.66 -17.99 -4.00
CA VAL A 2 1.00 -17.04 -3.08
C VAL A 2 1.55 -17.26 -1.67
N ARG A 3 1.92 -16.17 -0.98
CA ARG A 3 2.38 -16.16 0.41
C ARG A 3 1.61 -15.12 1.19
N PHE A 4 1.33 -15.41 2.46
CA PHE A 4 0.70 -14.47 3.39
C PHE A 4 1.73 -13.95 4.39
N GLU A 5 1.56 -12.72 4.87
CA GLU A 5 2.42 -12.11 5.90
C GLU A 5 3.92 -12.16 5.55
N ALA A 6 4.24 -12.06 4.26
CA ALA A 6 5.62 -12.19 3.80
C ALA A 6 6.42 -10.93 4.13
N GLN A 7 7.65 -11.14 4.61
CA GLN A 7 8.54 -10.07 5.03
C GLN A 7 9.60 -9.78 3.97
N TYR A 8 9.79 -8.49 3.70
CA TYR A 8 10.85 -7.97 2.84
C TYR A 8 11.70 -6.97 3.63
N PRO A 9 12.87 -7.39 4.15
CA PRO A 9 13.72 -6.51 4.95
C PRO A 9 14.16 -5.26 4.21
N THR A 10 14.06 -4.11 4.88
CA THR A 10 14.46 -2.81 4.31
C THR A 10 15.97 -2.58 4.30
N GLY A 11 16.77 -3.56 4.77
CA GLY A 11 18.20 -3.41 5.00
C GLY A 11 18.56 -2.54 6.23
N LEU A 12 17.55 -2.07 6.99
CA LEU A 12 17.73 -1.26 8.19
C LEU A 12 17.43 -2.08 9.46
N PRO A 13 18.05 -1.78 10.61
CA PRO A 13 17.86 -2.54 11.85
C PRO A 13 16.41 -2.51 12.35
N GLY A 14 15.96 -3.61 12.96
CA GLY A 14 14.60 -3.79 13.49
C GLY A 14 13.73 -4.69 12.62
N ASN A 15 12.44 -4.79 12.95
CA ASN A 15 11.55 -5.72 12.27
C ASN A 15 11.22 -5.24 10.84
N PRO A 16 11.26 -6.15 9.84
CA PRO A 16 10.81 -5.86 8.49
C PRO A 16 9.29 -5.65 8.47
N PRO A 17 8.76 -4.85 7.52
CA PRO A 17 7.33 -4.71 7.35
C PRO A 17 6.73 -5.99 6.74
N ASN A 18 5.54 -6.40 7.21
CA ASN A 18 4.79 -7.55 6.69
C ASN A 18 3.84 -7.11 5.59
N LEU A 19 3.94 -7.70 4.40
CA LEU A 19 2.88 -7.58 3.40
C LEU A 19 1.82 -8.65 3.67
N ASP A 20 0.54 -8.24 3.68
CA ASP A 20 -0.59 -9.15 3.92
C ASP A 20 -0.58 -10.33 2.93
N VAL A 21 -0.39 -10.03 1.64
CA VAL A 21 -0.33 -11.03 0.57
C VAL A 21 0.78 -10.70 -0.42
N VAL A 22 1.48 -11.73 -0.88
CA VAL A 22 2.49 -11.63 -1.93
C VAL A 22 2.24 -12.67 -2.99
N ILE A 23 2.16 -12.22 -4.23
CA ILE A 23 1.93 -13.07 -5.41
C ILE A 23 3.17 -12.99 -6.30
N GLU A 24 3.82 -14.13 -6.48
CA GLU A 24 4.92 -14.29 -7.43
C GLU A 24 4.37 -14.84 -8.75
N LEU A 25 4.51 -14.04 -9.81
CA LEU A 25 4.05 -14.37 -11.16
C LEU A 25 5.02 -15.33 -11.84
N SER A 26 4.55 -16.06 -12.85
CA SER A 26 5.38 -17.02 -13.60
C SER A 26 6.60 -16.38 -14.28
N GLY A 27 6.55 -15.08 -14.57
CA GLY A 27 7.67 -14.30 -15.13
C GLY A 27 8.69 -13.82 -14.10
N GLY A 28 8.50 -14.11 -12.80
CA GLY A 28 9.40 -13.68 -11.72
C GLY A 28 9.04 -12.33 -11.09
N ASP A 29 8.15 -11.54 -11.70
CA ASP A 29 7.63 -10.32 -11.11
C ASP A 29 6.81 -10.63 -9.84
N VAL A 30 6.99 -9.79 -8.82
CA VAL A 30 6.29 -9.92 -7.54
C VAL A 30 5.25 -8.82 -7.37
N VAL A 31 4.04 -9.20 -6.97
CA VAL A 31 3.00 -8.28 -6.54
C VAL A 31 2.89 -8.35 -5.02
N GLY A 32 3.30 -7.28 -4.33
CA GLY A 32 3.04 -7.09 -2.91
C GLY A 32 1.69 -6.43 -2.72
N ILE A 33 0.86 -6.97 -1.84
CA ILE A 33 -0.46 -6.44 -1.54
C ILE A 33 -0.50 -6.03 -0.07
N GLU A 34 -0.87 -4.79 0.17
CA GLU A 34 -1.28 -4.27 1.46
C GLU A 34 -2.78 -4.05 1.43
N SER A 35 -3.48 -4.52 2.46
CA SER A 35 -4.93 -4.45 2.54
C SER A 35 -5.38 -3.71 3.81
N LYS A 36 -6.36 -2.83 3.66
CA LYS A 36 -6.97 -2.09 4.78
C LYS A 36 -8.48 -2.21 4.72
N PHE A 37 -9.08 -2.70 5.77
CA PHE A 37 -10.53 -2.75 5.88
C PHE A 37 -11.05 -1.42 6.45
N THR A 38 -11.19 -1.29 7.77
CA THR A 38 -11.68 -0.07 8.43
C THR A 38 -10.60 0.72 9.14
N GLU A 39 -9.35 0.24 9.14
CA GLU A 39 -8.23 0.85 9.86
C GLU A 39 -7.93 2.28 9.39
N TRP A 40 -8.10 2.55 8.09
CA TRP A 40 -7.85 3.86 7.48
C TRP A 40 -8.86 4.94 7.93
N LEU A 41 -10.03 4.56 8.44
CA LEU A 41 -11.02 5.51 8.99
C LEU A 41 -10.50 6.21 10.24
N THR A 42 -9.54 5.61 10.95
CA THR A 42 -8.92 6.25 12.12
C THR A 42 -7.78 7.15 11.66
N PRO A 43 -7.89 8.48 11.82
CA PRO A 43 -6.86 9.40 11.39
C PRO A 43 -5.53 9.15 12.10
N LYS A 44 -4.43 9.27 11.36
CA LYS A 44 -3.09 9.19 11.95
C LYS A 44 -2.83 10.43 12.81
N LYS A 45 -2.47 10.23 14.09
CA LYS A 45 -2.14 11.31 15.03
C LYS A 45 -0.81 11.98 14.65
N GLY A 46 -0.79 13.31 14.52
CA GLY A 46 0.33 14.09 13.97
C GLY A 46 1.47 14.49 14.94
N SER A 47 1.54 13.93 16.16
CA SER A 47 2.53 14.36 17.16
C SER A 47 3.90 13.66 17.06
N ALA A 48 3.98 12.48 16.44
CA ALA A 48 5.23 11.73 16.26
C ALA A 48 5.85 11.97 14.88
N PRO A 49 7.19 11.87 14.73
CA PRO A 49 7.82 11.87 13.41
C PRO A 49 7.29 10.72 12.56
N VAL A 50 7.02 11.00 11.28
CA VAL A 50 6.41 10.05 10.34
C VAL A 50 7.29 8.82 10.13
N PHE A 51 8.61 9.03 10.08
CA PHE A 51 9.61 7.98 10.02
C PHE A 51 10.57 8.04 11.20
N LYS A 52 11.08 6.86 11.60
CA LYS A 52 12.20 6.76 12.54
C LYS A 52 13.48 7.28 11.89
N GLU A 53 14.41 7.82 12.68
CA GLU A 53 15.68 8.39 12.21
C GLU A 53 16.48 7.48 11.29
N LYS A 54 16.41 6.15 11.49
CA LYS A 54 17.09 5.17 10.64
C LYS A 54 16.75 5.25 9.14
N TYR A 55 15.60 5.84 8.78
CA TYR A 55 15.19 6.04 7.38
C TYR A 55 15.81 7.30 6.75
N PHE A 56 16.45 8.16 7.54
CA PHE A 56 17.12 9.38 7.11
C PHE A 56 18.57 9.40 7.63
N PRO A 57 19.43 8.47 7.17
CA PRO A 57 20.85 8.48 7.52
C PRO A 57 21.54 9.73 6.93
N ALA A 58 22.72 10.06 7.47
CA ALA A 58 23.57 11.07 6.85
C ALA A 58 24.02 10.59 5.46
N GLY A 59 23.86 11.44 4.44
CA GLY A 59 24.25 11.15 3.06
C GLY A 59 23.07 10.74 2.17
N GLU A 60 23.30 9.79 1.26
CA GLU A 60 22.28 9.33 0.33
C GLU A 60 21.11 8.66 1.06
N GLY A 61 19.89 9.08 0.73
CA GLY A 61 18.66 8.54 1.29
C GLY A 61 18.44 7.06 0.95
N VAL A 62 17.77 6.34 1.85
CA VAL A 62 17.61 4.89 1.76
C VAL A 62 16.76 4.45 0.55
N TRP A 63 15.76 5.24 0.17
CA TRP A 63 14.95 4.97 -1.03
C TRP A 63 15.72 5.31 -2.30
N SER A 64 16.46 6.43 -2.31
CA SER A 64 17.34 6.80 -3.44
C SER A 64 18.36 5.72 -3.76
N ARG A 65 19.01 5.17 -2.73
CA ARG A 65 19.97 4.05 -2.87
C ARG A 65 19.34 2.79 -3.48
N ALA A 66 18.04 2.57 -3.23
CA ALA A 66 17.26 1.49 -3.82
C ALA A 66 16.70 1.84 -5.22
N GLY A 67 17.09 2.98 -5.80
CA GLY A 67 16.61 3.45 -7.10
C GLY A 67 15.20 4.04 -7.07
N LEU A 68 14.71 4.48 -5.91
CA LEU A 68 13.38 5.06 -5.70
C LEU A 68 13.48 6.54 -5.31
N GLN A 69 13.78 7.42 -6.27
CA GLN A 69 14.04 8.84 -6.02
C GLN A 69 12.76 9.61 -5.66
N GLN A 70 11.65 9.30 -6.31
CA GLN A 70 10.35 9.91 -6.03
C GLN A 70 9.84 9.45 -4.65
N CYS A 71 10.00 8.18 -4.31
CA CYS A 71 9.73 7.71 -2.95
C CYS A 71 10.58 8.43 -1.90
N GLN A 72 11.87 8.67 -2.16
CA GLN A 72 12.74 9.44 -1.25
C GLN A 72 12.22 10.87 -1.06
N LYS A 73 11.85 11.52 -2.17
CA LYS A 73 11.31 12.89 -2.15
C LYS A 73 10.03 12.96 -1.34
N LEU A 74 9.08 12.05 -1.60
CA LEU A 74 7.82 11.98 -0.86
C LEU A 74 8.06 11.73 0.64
N ALA A 75 8.94 10.79 0.99
CA ALA A 75 9.31 10.52 2.38
C ALA A 75 9.86 11.78 3.06
N GLY A 76 10.74 12.52 2.36
CA GLY A 76 11.29 13.80 2.83
C GLY A 76 10.21 14.84 3.10
N SER A 77 9.31 15.08 2.13
CA SER A 77 8.18 16.03 2.28
C SER A 77 7.22 15.64 3.40
N MET A 78 7.00 14.34 3.61
CA MET A 78 6.22 13.85 4.75
C MET A 78 6.94 14.08 6.09
N GLN A 79 8.26 13.88 6.12
CA GLN A 79 9.07 14.08 7.32
C GLN A 79 9.16 15.56 7.71
N SER A 80 9.24 16.49 6.74
CA SER A 80 9.18 17.95 6.96
C SER A 80 7.78 18.49 7.20
N LYS A 81 6.74 17.64 7.07
CA LYS A 81 5.30 17.98 7.18
C LYS A 81 4.76 18.88 6.07
N ASP A 82 5.48 19.04 4.97
CA ASP A 82 5.01 19.75 3.77
C ASP A 82 3.87 19.00 3.07
N VAL A 83 3.91 17.66 3.17
CA VAL A 83 2.84 16.76 2.70
C VAL A 83 2.37 15.91 3.87
N GLN A 84 1.07 15.74 4.00
CA GLN A 84 0.47 14.94 5.07
C GLN A 84 -0.62 14.04 4.50
N PHE A 85 -0.67 12.83 5.02
CA PHE A 85 -1.73 11.86 4.74
C PHE A 85 -2.44 11.56 6.06
N THR A 86 -3.74 11.77 6.07
CA THR A 86 -4.62 11.67 7.24
C THR A 86 -5.13 10.24 7.39
N HIS A 87 -5.62 9.66 6.30
CA HIS A 87 -6.27 8.36 6.26
C HIS A 87 -5.38 7.29 5.61
N LEU A 88 -4.65 7.63 4.56
CA LEU A 88 -3.71 6.73 3.92
C LEU A 88 -2.43 6.57 4.76
N ASP A 89 -2.06 5.34 5.11
CA ASP A 89 -0.75 5.07 5.73
C ASP A 89 0.38 5.04 4.69
N ALA A 90 0.62 6.19 4.06
CA ALA A 90 1.68 6.38 3.09
C ALA A 90 3.07 6.02 3.66
N SER A 91 3.27 6.18 4.97
CA SER A 91 4.52 5.81 5.64
C SER A 91 4.77 4.31 5.57
N GLN A 92 3.72 3.50 5.70
CA GLN A 92 3.80 2.06 5.64
C GLN A 92 4.02 1.60 4.20
N LEU A 93 3.28 2.16 3.25
CA LEU A 93 3.46 1.89 1.81
C LEU A 93 4.90 2.19 1.34
N LEU A 94 5.49 3.30 1.79
CA LEU A 94 6.89 3.62 1.51
C LEU A 94 7.87 2.62 2.13
N LYS A 95 7.59 2.10 3.32
CA LYS A 95 8.43 1.06 3.96
C LYS A 95 8.35 -0.27 3.19
N HIS A 96 7.16 -0.68 2.74
CA HIS A 96 7.01 -1.84 1.87
C HIS A 96 7.76 -1.66 0.55
N SER A 97 7.63 -0.49 -0.06
CA SER A 97 8.32 -0.16 -1.31
C SER A 97 9.84 -0.28 -1.17
N LEU A 98 10.41 0.22 -0.07
CA LEU A 98 11.83 0.08 0.22
C LEU A 98 12.22 -1.39 0.41
N GLY A 99 11.46 -2.15 1.20
CA GLY A 99 11.70 -3.56 1.42
C GLY A 99 11.69 -4.35 0.12
N LEU A 100 10.66 -4.17 -0.71
CA LEU A 100 10.56 -4.82 -2.01
C LEU A 100 11.72 -4.43 -2.92
N ALA A 101 12.06 -3.15 -3.02
CA ALA A 101 13.14 -2.69 -3.89
C ALA A 101 14.53 -3.20 -3.46
N VAL A 102 14.81 -3.25 -2.15
CA VAL A 102 16.07 -3.79 -1.63
C VAL A 102 16.26 -5.27 -1.99
N ASN A 103 15.18 -6.04 -2.00
CA ASN A 103 15.25 -7.50 -2.21
C ASN A 103 15.04 -7.91 -3.68
N LEU A 104 14.30 -7.11 -4.46
CA LEU A 104 13.83 -7.47 -5.80
C LEU A 104 14.22 -6.45 -6.88
N GLY A 105 14.90 -5.36 -6.51
CA GLY A 105 15.21 -4.27 -7.43
C GLY A 105 13.93 -3.61 -7.98
N ARG A 106 13.71 -3.69 -9.29
CA ARG A 106 12.56 -3.10 -9.98
C ARG A 106 11.47 -4.12 -10.35
N ALA A 107 11.70 -5.41 -10.08
CA ALA A 107 10.81 -6.53 -10.46
C ALA A 107 9.65 -6.71 -9.47
N PHE A 108 8.96 -5.61 -9.16
CA PHE A 108 7.79 -5.65 -8.27
C PHE A 108 6.74 -4.60 -8.60
N ARG A 109 5.55 -4.84 -8.05
CA ARG A 109 4.42 -3.90 -7.98
C ARG A 109 3.88 -3.87 -6.55
N LEU A 110 3.44 -2.69 -6.09
CA LEU A 110 2.73 -2.54 -4.82
C LEU A 110 1.26 -2.25 -5.08
N PHE A 111 0.39 -3.13 -4.58
CA PHE A 111 -1.05 -2.97 -4.61
C PHE A 111 -1.58 -2.60 -3.23
N TYR A 112 -2.45 -1.60 -3.20
CA TYR A 112 -3.21 -1.22 -2.03
C TYR A 112 -4.68 -1.58 -2.22
N ILE A 113 -5.21 -2.49 -1.40
CA ILE A 113 -6.63 -2.85 -1.42
C ILE A 113 -7.31 -2.24 -0.21
N TYR A 114 -8.46 -1.60 -0.40
CA TYR A 114 -9.14 -0.94 0.72
C TYR A 114 -10.66 -1.12 0.70
N MET A 115 -11.31 -1.12 1.87
CA MET A 115 -12.78 -1.02 1.91
C MET A 115 -13.14 0.44 1.67
N ASP A 116 -13.80 0.74 0.56
CA ASP A 116 -14.23 2.11 0.31
C ASP A 116 -15.47 2.46 1.13
N CYS A 117 -15.63 3.72 1.48
CA CYS A 117 -16.80 4.22 2.21
C CYS A 117 -17.27 5.54 1.60
N GLU A 118 -18.58 5.78 1.68
CA GLU A 118 -19.13 7.10 1.37
C GLU A 118 -18.81 8.09 2.49
N GLY A 119 -18.93 9.38 2.17
CA GLY A 119 -18.71 10.47 3.12
C GLY A 119 -17.36 11.19 2.97
N PRO A 120 -17.12 12.19 3.85
CA PRO A 120 -15.92 13.04 3.79
C PRO A 120 -14.61 12.26 3.91
N GLU A 121 -14.55 11.30 4.83
CA GLU A 121 -13.36 10.49 5.11
C GLU A 121 -12.98 9.66 3.89
N GLY A 122 -13.93 8.97 3.26
CA GLY A 122 -13.70 8.20 2.04
C GLY A 122 -13.28 9.07 0.87
N THR A 123 -13.89 10.26 0.73
CA THR A 123 -13.50 11.24 -0.30
C THR A 123 -12.06 11.70 -0.12
N LEU A 124 -11.66 12.01 1.12
CA LEU A 124 -10.30 12.40 1.44
C LEU A 124 -9.31 11.24 1.23
N HIS A 125 -9.65 10.03 1.68
CA HIS A 125 -8.81 8.84 1.49
C HIS A 125 -8.56 8.55 0.00
N ARG A 126 -9.59 8.62 -0.86
CA ARG A 126 -9.42 8.47 -2.32
C ARG A 126 -8.51 9.55 -2.92
N SER A 127 -8.66 10.81 -2.48
CA SER A 127 -7.78 11.91 -2.90
C SER A 127 -6.32 11.68 -2.47
N GLU A 128 -6.12 11.16 -1.26
CA GLU A 128 -4.81 10.80 -0.72
C GLU A 128 -4.17 9.65 -1.50
N ILE A 129 -4.94 8.62 -1.88
CA ILE A 129 -4.47 7.53 -2.74
C ILE A 129 -3.98 8.07 -4.09
N SER A 130 -4.76 8.95 -4.73
CA SER A 130 -4.36 9.60 -5.99
C SER A 130 -3.07 10.41 -5.81
N SER A 131 -3.02 11.25 -4.76
CA SER A 131 -1.85 12.08 -4.47
C SER A 131 -0.60 11.24 -4.20
N PHE A 132 -0.75 10.10 -3.52
CA PHE A 132 0.34 9.16 -3.29
C PHE A 132 0.81 8.53 -4.61
N ALA A 133 -0.13 8.05 -5.44
CA ALA A 133 0.18 7.45 -6.74
C ALA A 133 0.96 8.43 -7.64
N ASP A 134 0.51 9.68 -7.72
CA ASP A 134 1.18 10.74 -8.48
C ASP A 134 2.58 11.03 -7.93
N ALA A 135 2.73 11.07 -6.61
CA ALA A 135 3.99 11.41 -5.96
C ALA A 135 5.06 10.33 -6.07
N VAL A 136 4.70 9.04 -6.14
CA VAL A 136 5.65 7.93 -6.35
C VAL A 136 5.86 7.58 -7.83
N GLY A 137 4.95 8.07 -8.69
CA GLY A 137 4.98 7.85 -10.14
C GLY A 137 5.06 6.36 -10.51
N SER A 138 5.86 6.06 -11.53
CA SER A 138 6.06 4.69 -12.02
C SER A 138 7.08 3.87 -11.23
N GLU A 139 7.66 4.43 -10.14
CA GLU A 139 8.73 3.74 -9.42
C GLU A 139 8.22 2.41 -8.86
N ILE A 140 7.18 2.40 -8.08
CA ILE A 140 6.76 1.16 -7.40
C ILE A 140 5.67 0.41 -8.15
N GLY A 141 5.32 0.89 -9.35
CA GLY A 141 4.14 0.47 -10.12
C GLY A 141 2.91 0.36 -9.23
N PHE A 142 2.66 1.43 -8.48
CA PHE A 142 1.58 1.49 -7.48
C PHE A 142 0.23 1.32 -8.16
N MET A 143 -0.62 0.49 -7.57
CA MET A 143 -2.02 0.38 -7.93
C MET A 143 -2.87 0.36 -6.67
N ALA A 144 -4.07 0.91 -6.76
CA ALA A 144 -5.06 0.86 -5.69
C ALA A 144 -6.39 0.36 -6.24
N MET A 145 -7.12 -0.40 -5.43
CA MET A 145 -8.44 -0.92 -5.77
C MET A 145 -9.26 -1.08 -4.50
N SER A 146 -10.54 -0.76 -4.55
CA SER A 146 -11.45 -1.05 -3.45
C SER A 146 -11.82 -2.54 -3.38
N TYR A 147 -12.20 -3.04 -2.20
CA TYR A 147 -12.79 -4.38 -2.07
C TYR A 147 -14.06 -4.52 -2.91
N GLN A 148 -14.83 -3.44 -3.06
CA GLN A 148 -16.01 -3.38 -3.92
C GLN A 148 -15.68 -3.65 -5.40
N GLU A 149 -14.64 -2.99 -5.92
CA GLU A 149 -14.14 -3.23 -7.29
C GLU A 149 -13.58 -4.64 -7.45
N LEU A 150 -12.81 -5.13 -6.45
CA LEU A 150 -12.26 -6.48 -6.47
C LEU A 150 -13.37 -7.54 -6.53
N PHE A 151 -14.38 -7.44 -5.66
CA PHE A 151 -15.49 -8.39 -5.64
C PHE A 151 -16.31 -8.34 -6.92
N SER A 152 -16.52 -7.14 -7.48
CA SER A 152 -17.19 -6.97 -8.77
C SER A 152 -16.40 -7.64 -9.90
N ALA A 153 -15.06 -7.48 -9.93
CA ALA A 153 -14.18 -8.10 -10.90
C ALA A 153 -14.14 -9.63 -10.77
N LEU A 154 -14.06 -10.15 -9.54
CA LEU A 154 -14.12 -11.59 -9.29
C LEU A 154 -15.44 -12.20 -9.76
N ASN A 155 -16.55 -11.49 -9.57
CA ASN A 155 -17.85 -11.91 -10.07
C ASN A 155 -17.93 -11.91 -11.59
N ALA A 156 -17.49 -10.83 -12.24
CA ALA A 156 -17.49 -10.72 -13.70
C ALA A 156 -16.61 -11.79 -14.38
N LYS A 157 -15.54 -12.23 -13.72
CA LYS A 157 -14.64 -13.28 -14.21
C LYS A 157 -15.05 -14.70 -13.79
N GLU A 158 -16.18 -14.84 -13.10
CA GLU A 158 -16.64 -16.11 -12.52
C GLU A 158 -15.56 -16.83 -11.68
N ALA A 159 -14.70 -16.05 -11.02
CA ALA A 159 -13.52 -16.58 -10.35
C ALA A 159 -13.90 -17.39 -9.09
N GLY A 160 -13.41 -18.63 -8.99
CA GLY A 160 -13.64 -19.50 -7.84
C GLY A 160 -15.08 -19.99 -7.70
N SER A 161 -15.52 -20.30 -6.47
CA SER A 161 -16.86 -20.81 -6.19
C SER A 161 -17.93 -19.71 -6.26
N ALA A 162 -19.04 -20.01 -6.95
CA ALA A 162 -20.20 -19.13 -7.00
C ALA A 162 -20.79 -18.86 -5.61
N ASP A 163 -20.83 -19.86 -4.73
CA ASP A 163 -21.32 -19.72 -3.37
C ASP A 163 -20.48 -18.74 -2.55
N TYR A 164 -19.16 -18.81 -2.72
CA TYR A 164 -18.25 -17.92 -2.02
C TYR A 164 -18.36 -16.47 -2.53
N ARG A 165 -18.50 -16.27 -3.85
CA ARG A 165 -18.76 -14.94 -4.42
C ARG A 165 -20.09 -14.37 -3.91
N ASN A 166 -21.14 -15.20 -3.84
CA ASN A 166 -22.43 -14.80 -3.30
C ASN A 166 -22.35 -14.41 -1.82
N TYR A 167 -21.60 -15.17 -1.01
CA TYR A 167 -21.34 -14.84 0.38
C TYR A 167 -20.65 -13.49 0.54
N LEU A 168 -19.56 -13.24 -0.21
CA LEU A 168 -18.82 -11.96 -0.14
C LEU A 168 -19.72 -10.78 -0.50
N ARG A 169 -20.51 -10.90 -1.57
CA ARG A 169 -21.47 -9.87 -1.98
C ARG A 169 -22.52 -9.61 -0.89
N ALA A 170 -23.12 -10.67 -0.34
CA ALA A 170 -24.15 -10.53 0.69
C ALA A 170 -23.61 -9.87 1.96
N ARG A 171 -22.37 -10.20 2.36
CA ARG A 171 -21.76 -9.70 3.58
C ARG A 171 -21.23 -8.27 3.47
N TYR A 172 -20.67 -7.89 2.32
CA TYR A 172 -19.87 -6.67 2.19
C TYR A 172 -20.41 -5.65 1.18
N LEU A 173 -21.33 -6.04 0.29
CA LEU A 173 -21.87 -5.15 -0.76
C LEU A 173 -23.37 -4.87 -0.61
N GLN A 174 -24.02 -5.37 0.44
CA GLN A 174 -25.38 -4.94 0.74
C GLN A 174 -25.35 -3.56 1.38
N ALA A 175 -26.10 -2.62 0.81
CA ALA A 175 -26.40 -1.36 1.47
C ALA A 175 -27.12 -1.66 2.80
N ALA A 176 -26.80 -0.91 3.85
CA ALA A 176 -27.65 -0.87 5.03
C ALA A 176 -29.04 -0.40 4.56
N SER A 177 -30.02 -1.30 4.62
CA SER A 177 -31.44 -1.02 4.37
C SER A 177 -32.02 -0.11 5.45
#